data_AF-A0A4Q3V685-F1
#
_entry.id   AF-A0A4Q3V685-F1
#
_cell.length_a   1.000
_cell.length_b   1.000
_cell.length_c   1.000
_cell.angle_alpha   90.00
_cell.angle_beta   90.00
_cell.angle_gamma   90.00
#
_symmetry.space_group_name_H-M   'P 1'
#
loop_
_entity.id
_entity.type
_entity.pdbx_description
1 polymer ?
#
loop_
_entity_poly.entity_id
_entity_poly.type
_entity_poly.pdbx_seq_one_letter_code
_entity_poly.pdbx_strand_id
1 'polypeptide(L)'
;MGNVVSPESVAVGASDLISREIAAARADLRPVSRRSLALVLVAQKHLPFREAMDVVDGWCDEHAPAIPGYVGSEFGIYWLKFLAVAFVIVGLGVAWQGVRMVQTGKAGWPWWAGATVFVGIAAFVWVQSIERELKK
;
A
#
# COMPACT_ATOMS: atom_id res chain seq x y z
N MET A 1 35.07 35.09 -11.48
CA MET A 1 34.02 34.62 -12.40
C MET A 1 33.28 33.50 -11.68
N GLY A 2 32.15 33.82 -11.05
CA GLY A 2 31.33 32.80 -10.39
C GLY A 2 30.58 32.01 -11.46
N ASN A 3 30.72 30.69 -11.48
CA ASN A 3 29.86 29.83 -12.29
C ASN A 3 28.41 30.09 -11.87
N VAL A 4 27.64 30.76 -12.73
CA VAL A 4 26.20 30.88 -12.58
C VAL A 4 25.65 29.49 -12.85
N VAL A 5 25.45 28.73 -11.77
CA VAL A 5 24.80 27.42 -11.85
C VAL A 5 23.35 27.69 -12.25
N SER A 6 23.00 27.39 -13.51
CA SER A 6 21.64 27.57 -13.99
C SER A 6 20.66 26.77 -13.14
N PRO A 7 19.50 27.34 -12.76
CA PRO A 7 18.53 26.69 -11.87
C PRO A 7 18.05 25.32 -12.39
N GLU A 8 17.99 25.14 -13.71
CA GLU A 8 17.70 23.84 -14.34
C GLU A 8 18.74 22.75 -14.01
N SER A 9 20.04 23.10 -13.95
CA SER A 9 21.10 22.14 -13.63
C SER A 9 21.07 21.69 -12.16
N VAL A 10 20.57 22.56 -11.27
CA VAL A 10 20.35 22.23 -9.85
C VAL A 10 19.16 21.29 -9.71
N ALA A 11 18.06 21.56 -10.44
CA ALA A 11 16.86 20.73 -10.42
C ALA A 11 17.10 19.32 -10.95
N VAL A 12 17.80 19.18 -12.09
CA VAL A 12 18.16 17.86 -12.66
C VAL A 12 19.06 17.08 -11.71
N GLY A 13 20.08 17.73 -11.15
CA GLY A 13 20.99 17.09 -10.19
C GLY A 13 20.35 16.77 -8.84
N ALA A 14 19.29 17.47 -8.44
CA ALA A 14 18.51 17.17 -7.24
C ALA A 14 17.56 15.99 -7.47
N SER A 15 16.91 15.93 -8.64
CA SER A 15 16.04 14.82 -9.07
C SER A 15 16.81 13.49 -9.14
N ASP A 16 18.03 13.50 -9.67
CA ASP A 16 18.90 12.31 -9.72
C ASP A 16 19.32 11.83 -8.32
N LEU A 17 19.51 12.74 -7.36
CA LEU A 17 19.84 12.38 -5.99
C LEU A 17 18.63 11.85 -5.22
N ILE A 18 17.45 12.45 -5.39
CA ILE A 18 16.20 11.97 -4.80
C ILE A 18 15.91 10.54 -5.28
N SER A 19 15.98 10.31 -6.59
CA SER A 19 15.70 8.99 -7.18
C SER A 19 16.68 7.91 -6.74
N ARG A 20 17.99 8.22 -6.65
CA ARG A 20 19.01 7.29 -6.14
C ARG A 20 18.79 6.94 -4.66
N GLU A 21 18.47 7.94 -3.82
CA GLU A 21 18.25 7.70 -2.39
C GLU A 21 16.98 6.87 -2.16
N ILE A 22 15.91 7.11 -2.92
CA ILE A 22 14.69 6.29 -2.89
C ILE A 22 14.99 4.86 -3.35
N ALA A 23 15.79 4.67 -4.40
CA ALA A 23 16.17 3.34 -4.89
C ALA A 23 17.02 2.58 -3.86
N ALA A 24 18.01 3.24 -3.25
CA ALA A 24 18.83 2.66 -2.19
C ALA A 24 17.97 2.29 -0.97
N ALA A 25 17.08 3.19 -0.55
CA ALA A 25 16.20 2.93 0.57
C ALA A 25 15.17 1.81 0.32
N ARG A 26 14.73 1.65 -0.93
CA ARG A 26 13.91 0.48 -1.33
C ARG A 26 14.69 -0.82 -1.21
N ALA A 27 15.98 -0.84 -1.58
CA ALA A 27 16.84 -2.01 -1.40
C ALA A 27 17.04 -2.36 0.07
N ASP A 28 17.17 -1.35 0.93
CA ASP A 28 17.36 -1.50 2.38
C ASP A 28 16.06 -1.66 3.18
N LEU A 29 14.89 -1.67 2.52
CA LEU A 29 13.55 -1.69 3.15
C LEU A 29 13.33 -0.60 4.20
N ARG A 30 14.03 0.53 4.10
CA ARG A 30 13.94 1.63 5.08
C ARG A 30 12.85 2.64 4.70
N PRO A 31 12.00 3.09 5.64
CA PRO A 31 11.07 4.18 5.38
C PRO A 31 11.84 5.45 5.02
N VAL A 32 11.44 6.10 3.92
CA VAL A 32 11.97 7.41 3.54
C VAL A 32 10.86 8.43 3.66
N SER A 33 11.09 9.43 4.50
CA SER A 33 10.23 10.61 4.61
C SER A 33 10.67 11.69 3.63
N ARG A 34 9.74 12.56 3.21
CA ARG A 34 10.07 13.76 2.42
C ARG A 34 11.13 14.62 3.13
N ARG A 35 11.03 14.72 4.46
CA ARG A 35 12.00 15.41 5.32
C ARG A 35 13.40 14.79 5.27
N SER A 36 13.52 13.47 5.26
CA SER A 36 14.85 12.81 5.14
C SER A 36 15.47 13.04 3.76
N LEU A 37 14.67 13.07 2.69
CA LEU A 37 15.17 13.40 1.34
C LEU A 37 15.64 14.86 1.27
N ALA A 38 14.89 15.78 1.87
CA ALA A 38 15.29 17.18 1.95
C ALA A 38 16.62 17.35 2.73
N LEU A 39 16.83 16.60 3.82
CA LEU A 39 18.09 16.62 4.56
C LEU A 39 19.28 16.12 3.73
N VAL A 40 19.08 15.13 2.86
CA VAL A 40 20.13 14.66 1.92
C VAL A 40 20.49 15.76 0.91
N LEU A 41 19.50 16.48 0.39
CA LEU A 41 19.74 17.61 -0.52
C LEU A 41 20.43 18.79 0.18
N VAL A 42 20.06 19.09 1.43
CA VAL A 42 20.76 20.10 2.25
C VAL A 42 22.22 19.71 2.45
N ALA A 43 22.49 18.43 2.75
CA ALA A 43 23.84 17.95 3.00
C ALA A 43 24.72 17.90 1.73
N GLN A 44 24.16 17.52 0.58
CA GLN A 44 24.94 17.28 -0.65
C GLN A 44 24.94 18.45 -1.64
N LYS A 45 23.90 19.29 -1.62
CA LYS A 45 23.76 20.43 -2.54
C LYS A 45 23.79 21.78 -1.83
N HIS A 46 23.94 21.79 -0.50
CA HIS A 46 23.95 23.01 0.33
C HIS A 46 22.73 23.91 0.11
N LEU A 47 21.59 23.31 -0.27
CA LEU A 47 20.34 24.03 -0.42
C LEU A 47 19.79 24.45 0.94
N PRO A 48 19.11 25.59 1.05
CA PRO A 48 18.29 25.92 2.21
C PRO A 48 17.24 24.82 2.42
N PHE A 49 17.01 24.43 3.68
CA PHE A 49 16.07 23.34 4.00
C PHE A 49 14.66 23.56 3.42
N ARG A 50 14.21 24.82 3.35
CA ARG A 50 12.92 25.18 2.75
C ARG A 50 12.88 24.91 1.24
N GLU A 51 13.90 25.33 0.51
CA GLU A 51 13.99 25.08 -0.94
C GLU A 51 14.18 23.59 -1.24
N ALA A 52 14.94 22.87 -0.41
CA ALA A 52 15.09 21.42 -0.52
C ALA A 52 13.76 20.68 -0.32
N MET A 53 12.90 21.16 0.59
CA MET A 53 11.55 20.62 0.78
C MET A 53 10.67 20.89 -0.44
N ASP A 54 10.67 22.11 -0.98
CA ASP A 54 9.86 22.47 -2.15
C ASP A 54 10.24 21.62 -3.39
N VAL A 55 11.54 21.35 -3.58
CA VAL A 55 12.03 20.45 -4.65
C VAL A 55 11.60 19.01 -4.44
N VAL A 56 11.65 18.50 -3.19
CA VAL A 56 11.21 17.13 -2.87
C VAL A 56 9.71 16.98 -3.02
N ASP A 57 8.93 17.96 -2.57
CA ASP A 57 7.47 17.96 -2.69
C ASP A 57 7.05 17.98 -4.16
N GLY A 58 7.64 18.86 -4.98
CA GLY A 58 7.40 18.89 -6.42
C GLY A 58 7.75 17.56 -7.10
N TRP A 59 8.92 16.98 -6.78
CA TRP A 59 9.31 15.69 -7.33
C TRP A 59 8.37 14.56 -6.90
N CYS A 60 7.97 14.51 -5.62
CA CYS A 60 7.06 13.50 -5.09
C CYS A 60 5.64 13.63 -5.65
N ASP A 61 5.15 14.83 -5.92
CA ASP A 61 3.82 15.06 -6.46
C ASP A 61 3.76 14.73 -7.96
N GLU A 62 4.86 14.94 -8.70
CA GLU A 62 4.98 14.52 -10.12
C GLU A 62 5.17 13.01 -10.29
N HIS A 63 5.96 12.36 -9.42
CA HIS A 63 6.37 10.97 -9.60
C HIS A 63 5.60 9.98 -8.71
N ALA A 64 4.78 10.48 -7.77
CA ALA A 64 3.96 9.70 -6.83
C ALA A 64 4.66 8.40 -6.36
N PRO A 65 5.81 8.50 -5.68
CA PRO A 65 6.64 7.33 -5.41
C PRO A 65 5.84 6.28 -4.65
N ALA A 66 5.71 5.10 -5.26
CA ALA A 66 4.91 3.99 -4.73
C ALA A 66 5.25 3.70 -3.27
N ILE A 67 4.21 3.40 -2.50
CA ILE A 67 4.25 3.00 -1.09
C ILE A 67 5.38 1.96 -0.88
N PRO A 68 6.21 2.08 0.17
CA PRO A 68 7.32 1.16 0.41
C PRO A 68 6.86 -0.30 0.35
N GLY A 69 7.61 -1.17 -0.35
CA GLY A 69 7.21 -2.55 -0.60
C GLY A 69 6.98 -3.38 0.67
N TYR A 70 7.66 -3.05 1.77
CA TYR A 70 7.45 -3.70 3.07
C TYR A 70 6.06 -3.38 3.64
N VAL A 71 5.56 -2.15 3.45
CA VAL A 71 4.20 -1.75 3.86
C VAL A 71 3.19 -2.53 3.02
N GLY A 72 3.38 -2.66 1.71
CA GLY A 72 2.50 -3.47 0.87
C GLY A 72 2.48 -4.96 1.25
N SER A 73 3.65 -5.55 1.55
CA SER A 73 3.77 -6.97 1.85
C SER A 73 3.33 -7.34 3.28
N GLU A 74 3.47 -6.44 4.26
CA GLU A 74 2.99 -6.65 5.62
C GLU A 74 1.50 -6.36 5.77
N PHE A 75 1.02 -5.22 5.26
CA PHE A 75 -0.40 -4.91 5.31
C PHE A 75 -1.24 -5.84 4.43
N GLY A 76 -0.70 -6.33 3.31
CA GLY A 76 -1.42 -7.25 2.42
C GLY A 76 -1.88 -8.53 3.12
N ILE A 77 -1.10 -9.06 4.07
CA ILE A 77 -1.44 -10.27 4.82
C ILE A 77 -2.59 -10.00 5.80
N TYR A 78 -2.46 -8.94 6.61
CA TYR A 78 -3.53 -8.55 7.54
C TYR A 78 -4.82 -8.18 6.81
N TRP A 79 -4.70 -7.56 5.64
CA TRP A 79 -5.84 -7.23 4.77
C TRP A 79 -6.55 -8.47 4.26
N LEU A 80 -5.82 -9.51 3.81
CA LEU A 80 -6.41 -10.80 3.42
C LEU A 80 -7.18 -11.44 4.57
N LYS A 81 -6.61 -11.46 5.78
CA LYS A 81 -7.30 -11.98 6.99
C LYS A 81 -8.58 -11.20 7.29
N PHE A 82 -8.55 -9.88 7.22
CA PHE A 82 -9.74 -9.04 7.39
C PHE A 82 -10.82 -9.36 6.35
N LEU A 83 -10.43 -9.49 5.09
CA LEU A 83 -11.33 -9.82 3.98
C LEU A 83 -12.01 -11.18 4.19
N ALA A 84 -11.26 -12.18 4.66
CA ALA A 84 -11.80 -13.49 4.99
C ALA A 84 -12.85 -13.41 6.11
N VAL A 85 -12.57 -12.68 7.20
CA VAL A 85 -13.55 -12.48 8.29
C VAL A 85 -14.79 -11.77 7.78
N ALA A 86 -14.65 -10.73 6.97
CA ALA A 86 -15.78 -10.01 6.39
C ALA A 86 -16.67 -10.94 5.54
N PHE A 87 -16.07 -11.80 4.72
CA PHE A 87 -16.81 -12.77 3.91
C PHE A 87 -17.52 -13.83 4.76
N VAL A 88 -16.95 -14.27 5.89
CA VAL A 88 -17.65 -15.15 6.83
C VAL A 88 -18.88 -14.47 7.42
N ILE A 89 -18.75 -13.21 7.86
CA ILE A 89 -19.87 -12.43 8.42
C ILE A 89 -21.00 -12.29 7.39
N VAL A 90 -20.65 -11.94 6.14
CA VAL A 90 -21.62 -11.87 5.04
C VAL A 90 -22.27 -13.23 4.81
N GLY A 91 -21.48 -14.31 4.74
CA GLY A 91 -21.99 -15.67 4.57
C GLY A 91 -22.99 -16.08 5.66
N LEU A 92 -22.71 -15.76 6.92
CA LEU A 92 -23.62 -15.98 8.05
C LEU A 92 -24.91 -15.17 7.91
N GLY A 93 -24.82 -13.91 7.47
CA GLY A 93 -25.99 -13.06 7.19
C GLY A 93 -26.88 -13.64 6.09
N VAL A 94 -26.29 -14.15 5.01
CA VAL A 94 -27.01 -14.80 3.91
C VAL A 94 -27.64 -16.12 4.40
N ALA A 95 -26.93 -16.92 5.20
CA ALA A 95 -27.48 -18.15 5.78
C ALA A 95 -28.68 -17.87 6.68
N TRP A 96 -28.59 -16.85 7.54
CA TRP A 96 -29.69 -16.38 8.39
C TRP A 96 -30.90 -15.96 7.58
N GLN A 97 -30.70 -15.24 6.48
CA GLN A 97 -31.77 -14.88 5.56
C GLN A 97 -32.43 -16.12 4.94
N GLY A 98 -31.64 -17.15 4.63
CA GLY A 98 -32.14 -18.45 4.20
C GLY A 98 -33.08 -19.09 5.22
N VAL A 99 -32.71 -19.07 6.50
CA VAL A 99 -33.58 -19.58 7.60
C VAL A 99 -34.90 -18.83 7.65
N ARG A 100 -34.88 -17.49 7.54
CA ARG A 100 -36.12 -16.68 7.51
C ARG A 100 -37.00 -17.00 6.30
N MET A 101 -36.41 -17.29 5.15
CA MET A 101 -37.16 -17.68 3.95
C MET A 101 -37.87 -19.03 4.13
N VAL A 102 -37.19 -20.02 4.74
CA VAL A 102 -37.81 -21.30 5.07
C VAL A 102 -38.97 -21.13 6.05
N GLN A 103 -38.80 -20.30 7.09
CA GLN A 103 -39.86 -20.00 8.06
C GLN A 103 -41.09 -19.32 7.43
N THR A 104 -40.91 -18.60 6.33
CA THR A 104 -42.01 -17.95 5.58
C THR A 104 -42.56 -18.82 4.46
N GLY A 105 -42.16 -20.10 4.38
CA GLY A 105 -42.61 -21.04 3.35
C GLY A 105 -42.01 -20.82 1.97
N LYS A 106 -40.96 -20.00 1.86
CA LYS A 106 -40.24 -19.72 0.60
C LYS A 106 -39.01 -20.62 0.46
N ALA A 107 -38.50 -20.72 -0.77
CA ALA A 107 -37.30 -21.48 -1.07
C ALA A 107 -36.05 -20.88 -0.35
N GLY A 108 -35.54 -21.59 0.66
CA GLY A 108 -34.32 -21.22 1.39
C GLY A 108 -33.02 -21.65 0.70
N TRP A 109 -33.08 -22.62 -0.22
CA TRP A 109 -31.90 -23.22 -0.86
C TRP A 109 -30.97 -22.22 -1.59
N PRO A 110 -31.45 -21.15 -2.27
CA PRO A 110 -30.55 -20.21 -2.95
C PRO A 110 -29.68 -19.43 -1.97
N TRP A 111 -30.22 -19.14 -0.79
CA TRP A 111 -29.51 -18.44 0.28
C TRP A 111 -28.42 -19.31 0.90
N TRP A 112 -28.69 -20.60 1.11
CA TRP A 112 -27.68 -21.53 1.61
C TRP A 112 -26.57 -21.80 0.59
N ALA A 113 -26.90 -21.85 -0.71
CA ALA A 113 -25.90 -21.91 -1.78
C ALA A 113 -25.02 -20.64 -1.77
N GLY A 114 -25.62 -19.46 -1.68
CA GLY A 114 -24.88 -18.19 -1.59
C GLY A 114 -23.98 -18.12 -0.35
N ALA A 115 -24.48 -18.54 0.82
CA ALA A 115 -23.68 -18.60 2.05
C ALA A 115 -22.45 -19.51 1.90
N THR A 116 -22.62 -20.68 1.29
CA THR A 116 -21.52 -21.62 1.02
C THR A 116 -20.47 -20.99 0.11
N VAL A 117 -20.86 -20.24 -0.93
CA VAL A 117 -19.92 -19.52 -1.80
C VAL A 117 -19.10 -18.49 -1.03
N PHE A 118 -19.75 -17.67 -0.20
CA PHE A 118 -19.05 -16.66 0.60
C PHE A 118 -18.08 -17.28 1.61
N VAL A 119 -18.47 -18.36 2.28
CA VAL A 119 -17.59 -19.11 3.18
C VAL A 119 -16.43 -19.76 2.41
N GLY A 120 -16.68 -20.29 1.21
CA GLY A 120 -15.64 -20.85 0.34
C GLY A 120 -14.59 -19.81 -0.08
N ILE A 121 -15.04 -18.61 -0.47
CA ILE A 121 -14.14 -17.49 -0.79
C ILE A 121 -13.33 -17.09 0.45
N ALA A 122 -13.97 -17.01 1.63
CA ALA A 122 -13.27 -16.71 2.87
C ALA A 122 -12.16 -17.74 3.17
N ALA A 123 -12.46 -19.04 3.02
CA ALA A 123 -11.49 -20.11 3.22
C ALA A 123 -10.33 -20.00 2.23
N PHE A 124 -10.61 -19.74 0.95
CA PHE A 124 -9.57 -19.55 -0.07
C PHE A 124 -8.65 -18.37 0.27
N VAL A 125 -9.23 -17.23 0.64
CA VAL A 125 -8.47 -16.03 1.05
C VAL A 125 -7.63 -16.30 2.30
N TRP A 126 -8.15 -17.07 3.26
CA TRP A 126 -7.44 -17.46 4.47
C TRP A 126 -6.23 -18.35 4.16
N VAL A 127 -6.41 -19.35 3.30
CA VAL A 127 -5.31 -20.23 2.84
C VAL A 127 -4.24 -19.40 2.11
N GLN A 128 -4.63 -18.51 1.21
CA GLN A 128 -3.71 -17.60 0.53
C GLN A 128 -2.95 -16.69 1.51
N SER A 129 -3.59 -16.26 2.59
CA SER A 129 -2.92 -15.50 3.64
C SER A 129 -1.84 -16.33 4.33
N ILE A 130 -2.12 -17.60 4.67
CA ILE A 130 -1.16 -18.50 5.33
C ILE A 130 0.01 -18.80 4.40
N GLU A 131 -0.26 -19.09 3.12
CA GLU A 131 0.81 -19.33 2.12
C GLU A 131 1.74 -18.13 1.96
N ARG A 132 1.21 -16.90 2.07
CA ARG A 132 2.01 -15.67 2.03
C ARG A 132 2.80 -15.44 3.32
N GLU A 133 2.29 -15.89 4.47
CA GLU A 133 3.02 -15.86 5.73
C GLU A 133 4.18 -16.85 5.74
N LEU A 134 4.00 -18.06 5.18
CA LEU A 134 5.03 -19.10 5.13
C LEU A 134 6.17 -18.82 4.13
N LYS A 135 5.95 -17.91 3.16
CA LYS A 135 6.94 -17.51 2.16
C LYS A 135 7.81 -16.32 2.59
N LYS A 136 7.52 -15.70 3.74
CA LYS A 136 8.36 -14.69 4.38
C LYS A 136 9.40 -15.35 5.27
#